data_AF-A0A8S9YTT0-F1
#
_entry.id   AF-A0A8S9YTT0-F1
#
_cell.length_a   1.000
_cell.length_b   1.000
_cell.length_c   1.000
_cell.angle_alpha   90.00
_cell.angle_beta   90.00
_cell.angle_gamma   90.00
#
_symmetry.space_group_name_H-M   'P 1'
#
loop_
_entity.id
_entity.type
_entity.pdbx_description
1 polymer ?
#
loop_
_entity_poly.entity_id
_entity_poly.type
_entity_poly.pdbx_seq_one_letter_code
_entity_poly.pdbx_strand_id
1 'polypeptide(L)'
;MAEDEISALVIDNGSGMCKAGFAGDDAPRAVFPSIVGRPRHIGVMVGMGQKDSYVGDEAQSKRDFDHEMTTAAESSSLEKSYELPDGQVITIGNERFRCPEAMFQPSFLGMECAGLHETAYTSIMKCDVDIRKDLYANIVLSGGSTMFPGIADRMQKEITILTPSTMKIKIIAPPERKYSVWIGGSILASLSTFHQMWITKQEYDESGPGIVHRKCF
;
A
#
# COMPACT_ATOMS: atom_id res chain seq x y z
N MET A 1 14.66 -6.21 41.06
CA MET A 1 14.23 -5.08 40.23
C MET A 1 13.59 -5.70 39.01
N ALA A 2 12.31 -5.44 38.76
CA ALA A 2 11.71 -5.87 37.51
C ALA A 2 12.51 -5.20 36.39
N GLU A 3 13.04 -5.98 35.45
CA GLU A 3 13.55 -5.40 34.21
C GLU A 3 12.37 -4.66 33.59
N ASP A 4 12.50 -3.33 33.41
CA ASP A 4 11.51 -2.58 32.67
C ASP A 4 11.41 -3.22 31.28
N GLU A 5 10.28 -3.84 31.00
CA GLU A 5 10.04 -4.56 29.76
C GLU A 5 10.04 -3.55 28.60
N ILE A 6 11.19 -3.40 27.94
CA ILE A 6 11.34 -2.50 26.79
C ILE A 6 10.49 -3.05 25.65
N SER A 7 9.29 -2.52 25.50
CA SER A 7 8.39 -2.85 24.40
C SER A 7 8.79 -2.04 23.16
N ALA A 8 9.20 -2.72 22.10
CA ALA A 8 9.56 -2.06 20.85
C ALA A 8 8.34 -1.35 20.22
N LEU A 9 8.56 -0.15 19.67
CA LEU A 9 7.56 0.56 18.88
C LEU A 9 7.73 0.17 17.40
N VAL A 10 6.66 -0.28 16.78
CA VAL A 10 6.62 -0.69 15.37
C VAL A 10 5.93 0.39 14.56
N ILE A 11 6.63 0.96 13.58
CA ILE A 11 6.10 2.00 12.69
C ILE A 11 6.16 1.51 11.24
N ASP A 12 4.99 1.28 10.64
CA ASP A 12 4.82 0.97 9.22
C ASP A 12 4.44 2.25 8.47
N ASN A 13 5.43 2.86 7.81
CA ASN A 13 5.25 4.05 6.99
C ASN A 13 4.81 3.69 5.57
N GLY A 14 3.51 3.46 5.38
CA GLY A 14 2.92 3.21 4.06
C GLY A 14 2.80 4.49 3.21
N SER A 15 2.56 4.34 1.91
CA SER A 15 2.39 5.46 0.97
C SER A 15 1.08 6.24 1.12
N GLY A 16 0.06 5.63 1.73
CA GLY A 16 -1.22 6.29 2.01
C GLY A 16 -1.58 6.35 3.50
N MET A 17 -1.14 5.37 4.29
CA MET A 17 -1.41 5.30 5.72
C MET A 17 -0.15 4.90 6.49
N CYS A 18 0.15 5.66 7.55
CA CYS A 18 1.09 5.26 8.59
C CYS A 18 0.35 4.46 9.68
N LYS A 19 1.02 3.44 10.22
CA LYS A 19 0.49 2.59 11.30
C LYS A 19 1.54 2.46 12.39
N ALA A 20 1.15 2.62 13.64
CA ALA A 20 2.04 2.53 14.79
C ALA A 20 1.40 1.75 15.94
N GLY A 21 2.20 0.99 16.68
CA GLY A 21 1.79 0.23 17.86
C GLY A 21 2.98 -0.49 18.49
N PHE A 22 2.76 -1.21 19.59
CA PHE A 22 3.85 -1.91 20.27
C PHE A 22 4.02 -3.34 19.72
N ALA A 23 5.24 -3.85 19.80
CA ALA A 23 5.51 -5.25 19.51
C ALA A 23 4.69 -6.16 20.43
N GLY A 24 4.11 -7.21 19.87
CA GLY A 24 3.20 -8.12 20.57
C GLY A 24 1.73 -7.69 20.56
N ASP A 25 1.38 -6.46 20.17
CA ASP A 25 -0.01 -6.08 19.93
C ASP A 25 -0.55 -6.81 18.68
N ASP A 26 -1.81 -7.25 18.72
CA ASP A 26 -2.50 -7.93 17.61
C ASP A 26 -2.91 -6.98 16.46
N ALA A 27 -2.91 -5.66 16.71
CA ALA A 27 -3.29 -4.63 15.75
C ALA A 27 -2.59 -3.29 16.07
N PRO A 28 -2.37 -2.41 15.08
CA PRO A 28 -1.79 -1.10 15.32
C PRO A 28 -2.70 -0.25 16.23
N ARG A 29 -2.09 0.47 17.18
CA ARG A 29 -2.79 1.40 18.09
C ARG A 29 -3.16 2.71 17.43
N ALA A 30 -2.40 3.15 16.43
CA ALA A 30 -2.65 4.36 15.67
C ALA A 30 -2.56 4.07 14.18
N VAL A 31 -3.50 4.60 13.42
CA VAL A 31 -3.55 4.52 11.96
C VAL A 31 -3.98 5.89 11.43
N PHE A 32 -3.13 6.55 10.64
CA PHE A 32 -3.39 7.91 10.15
C PHE A 32 -2.84 8.11 8.73
N PRO A 33 -3.39 9.05 7.93
CA PRO A 33 -2.91 9.25 6.57
C PRO A 33 -1.48 9.79 6.53
N SER A 34 -0.63 9.17 5.70
CA SER A 34 0.78 9.56 5.47
C SER A 34 0.95 10.36 4.18
N ILE A 35 -0.02 11.23 3.89
CA ILE A 35 -0.13 11.95 2.61
C ILE A 35 0.30 13.40 2.80
N VAL A 36 1.06 13.92 1.84
CA VAL A 36 1.34 15.36 1.71
C VAL A 36 0.79 15.83 0.36
N GLY A 37 -0.06 16.85 0.38
CA GLY A 37 -0.65 17.46 -0.81
C GLY A 37 -0.07 18.85 -1.07
N ARG A 38 0.09 19.22 -2.35
CA ARG A 38 0.48 20.58 -2.77
C ARG A 38 -0.51 21.13 -3.80
N PRO A 39 -0.88 22.43 -3.75
CA PRO A 39 -1.71 23.05 -4.78
C PRO A 39 -1.08 22.93 -6.17
N ARG A 40 -1.87 22.48 -7.17
CA ARG A 40 -1.42 22.35 -8.57
C ARG A 40 -1.32 23.70 -9.29
N HIS A 41 -2.14 24.66 -8.88
CA HIS A 41 -2.16 26.03 -9.41
C HIS A 41 -1.91 27.02 -8.28
N ILE A 42 -0.77 27.70 -8.33
CA ILE A 42 -0.42 28.76 -7.38
C ILE A 42 -0.94 30.08 -7.98
N GLY A 43 -2.05 30.61 -7.45
CA GLY A 43 -2.40 32.03 -7.60
C GLY A 43 -3.57 32.43 -8.52
N VAL A 44 -4.82 32.01 -8.24
CA VAL A 44 -6.00 32.63 -8.89
C VAL A 44 -7.00 33.27 -7.91
N MET A 45 -6.91 33.03 -6.60
CA MET A 45 -7.75 33.71 -5.61
C MET A 45 -6.90 34.45 -4.56
N VAL A 46 -6.63 35.73 -4.85
CA VAL A 46 -6.00 36.66 -3.91
C VAL A 46 -6.99 36.92 -2.76
N GLY A 47 -6.67 36.47 -1.54
CA GLY A 47 -7.43 36.84 -0.33
C GLY A 47 -7.66 35.74 0.71
N MET A 48 -7.40 34.47 0.42
CA MET A 48 -7.44 33.38 1.40
C MET A 48 -6.05 32.75 1.48
N GLY A 49 -5.40 32.80 2.66
CA GLY A 49 -4.05 32.30 2.87
C GLY A 49 -3.89 30.81 2.53
N GLN A 50 -3.54 30.51 1.29
CA GLN A 50 -3.18 29.16 0.85
C GLN A 50 -1.84 28.76 1.45
N LYS A 51 -1.76 27.53 1.98
CA LYS A 51 -0.52 26.92 2.46
C LYS A 51 0.23 26.28 1.29
N ASP A 52 1.55 26.27 1.35
CA ASP A 52 2.41 25.62 0.35
C ASP A 52 2.25 24.08 0.33
N SER A 53 1.82 23.50 1.46
CA SER A 53 1.53 22.08 1.57
C SER A 53 0.48 21.79 2.66
N TYR A 54 -0.22 20.69 2.48
CA TYR A 54 -1.19 20.12 3.40
C TYR A 54 -0.74 18.72 3.81
N VAL A 55 -1.02 18.27 5.04
CA VAL A 55 -0.57 16.97 5.56
C VAL A 55 -1.75 16.20 6.13
N GLY A 56 -1.76 14.88 5.92
CA GLY A 56 -2.73 13.97 6.52
C GLY A 56 -4.17 14.24 6.05
N ASP A 57 -5.09 14.34 7.00
CA ASP A 57 -6.51 14.60 6.74
C ASP A 57 -6.74 15.95 6.03
N GLU A 58 -5.90 16.95 6.31
CA GLU A 58 -5.97 18.25 5.63
C GLU A 58 -5.64 18.11 4.14
N ALA A 59 -4.65 17.27 3.79
CA ALA A 59 -4.36 16.97 2.39
C ALA A 59 -5.48 16.16 1.72
N GLN A 60 -6.05 15.21 2.47
CA GLN A 60 -7.10 14.33 1.98
C GLN A 60 -8.39 15.11 1.64
N SER A 61 -8.80 16.04 2.51
CA SER A 61 -9.98 16.90 2.29
C SER A 61 -9.84 17.91 1.16
N LYS A 62 -8.62 18.12 0.65
CA LYS A 62 -8.30 19.07 -0.44
C LYS A 62 -8.04 18.38 -1.79
N ARG A 63 -8.27 17.07 -1.90
CA ARG A 63 -8.27 16.40 -3.21
C ARG A 63 -9.52 16.84 -3.98
N ASP A 64 -9.33 17.42 -5.17
CA ASP A 64 -10.41 17.84 -6.09
C ASP A 64 -11.17 16.62 -6.64
N PHE A 65 -12.02 16.05 -5.80
CA PHE A 65 -12.92 14.96 -6.13
C PHE A 65 -13.86 15.37 -7.28
N ASP A 66 -14.34 16.62 -7.23
CA ASP A 66 -15.31 17.19 -8.18
C ASP A 66 -14.78 17.24 -9.63
N HIS A 67 -13.47 17.44 -9.81
CA HIS A 67 -12.84 17.46 -11.14
C HIS A 67 -12.73 16.05 -11.74
N GLU A 68 -12.40 15.03 -10.95
CA GLU A 68 -12.34 13.64 -11.42
C GLU A 68 -13.74 13.08 -11.74
N MET A 69 -14.77 13.51 -10.99
CA MET A 69 -16.17 13.13 -11.20
C MET A 69 -16.76 13.62 -12.53
N THR A 70 -16.30 14.76 -13.04
CA THR A 70 -16.83 15.35 -14.29
C THR A 70 -16.44 14.54 -15.54
N THR A 71 -15.41 13.67 -15.44
CA THR A 71 -14.87 12.89 -16.58
C THR A 71 -15.60 11.55 -16.81
N ALA A 72 -16.53 11.17 -15.94
CA ALA A 72 -16.96 9.78 -15.78
C ALA A 72 -18.30 9.39 -16.45
N ALA A 73 -18.92 10.28 -17.23
CA ALA A 73 -20.35 10.25 -17.54
C ALA A 73 -20.87 9.23 -18.58
N GLU A 74 -20.54 7.92 -18.53
CA GLU A 74 -21.19 6.92 -19.41
C GLU A 74 -21.43 5.52 -18.79
N SER A 75 -22.72 5.17 -18.61
CA SER A 75 -23.36 3.83 -18.54
C SER A 75 -24.02 3.41 -17.21
N SER A 76 -25.27 2.92 -17.31
CA SER A 76 -26.27 2.88 -16.23
C SER A 76 -26.64 1.49 -15.66
N SER A 77 -25.85 0.45 -15.91
CA SER A 77 -26.17 -0.93 -15.45
C SER A 77 -25.36 -1.42 -14.24
N LEU A 78 -24.37 -0.67 -13.78
CA LEU A 78 -23.44 -1.04 -12.69
C LEU A 78 -23.38 0.00 -11.55
N GLU A 79 -24.36 0.90 -11.58
CA GLU A 79 -24.50 2.05 -10.70
C GLU A 79 -24.70 1.64 -9.22
N LYS A 80 -23.96 2.33 -8.33
CA LYS A 80 -24.14 2.25 -6.89
C LYS A 80 -24.18 3.66 -6.31
N SER A 81 -25.15 3.91 -5.45
CA SER A 81 -25.26 5.17 -4.72
C SER A 81 -24.31 5.23 -3.52
N TYR A 82 -23.69 6.39 -3.29
CA TYR A 82 -22.82 6.68 -2.16
C TYR A 82 -23.19 8.03 -1.56
N GLU A 83 -23.39 8.08 -0.24
CA GLU A 83 -23.67 9.32 0.50
C GLU A 83 -22.37 9.96 0.95
N LEU A 84 -22.15 11.20 0.52
CA LEU A 84 -21.02 12.04 0.89
C LEU A 84 -21.18 12.60 2.32
N PRO A 85 -20.09 13.07 2.96
CA PRO A 85 -20.15 13.60 4.32
C PRO A 85 -21.08 14.81 4.53
N ASP A 86 -21.43 15.53 3.45
CA ASP A 86 -22.39 16.65 3.45
C ASP A 86 -23.85 16.20 3.24
N GLY A 87 -24.08 14.88 3.11
CA GLY A 87 -25.40 14.27 2.86
C GLY A 87 -25.78 14.18 1.38
N GLN A 88 -24.96 14.68 0.46
CA GLN A 88 -25.22 14.53 -0.97
C GLN A 88 -25.03 13.07 -1.40
N VAL A 89 -25.98 12.52 -2.16
CA VAL A 89 -25.85 11.17 -2.73
C VAL A 89 -25.35 11.26 -4.16
N ILE A 90 -24.21 10.63 -4.44
CA ILE A 90 -23.67 10.47 -5.79
C ILE A 90 -23.90 9.05 -6.30
N THR A 91 -23.96 8.89 -7.62
CA THR A 91 -24.08 7.59 -8.28
C THR A 91 -22.78 7.29 -9.02
N ILE A 92 -22.20 6.12 -8.76
CA ILE A 92 -20.94 5.67 -9.37
C ILE A 92 -21.23 4.40 -10.16
N GLY A 93 -20.98 4.43 -11.46
CA GLY A 93 -21.17 3.34 -12.41
C GLY A 93 -19.90 2.51 -12.65
N ASN A 94 -19.38 2.57 -13.88
CA ASN A 94 -18.29 1.71 -14.32
C ASN A 94 -16.90 2.08 -13.77
N GLU A 95 -16.77 3.27 -13.19
CA GLU A 95 -15.57 3.79 -12.54
C GLU A 95 -15.13 2.86 -11.41
N ARG A 96 -16.09 2.18 -10.77
CA ARG A 96 -15.87 1.20 -9.70
C ARG A 96 -14.90 0.08 -10.10
N PHE A 97 -14.85 -0.28 -11.37
CA PHE A 97 -13.91 -1.29 -11.89
C PHE A 97 -12.87 -0.72 -12.84
N ARG A 98 -13.13 0.40 -13.55
CA ARG A 98 -12.11 1.07 -14.36
C ARG A 98 -10.97 1.65 -13.51
N CYS A 99 -11.28 2.19 -12.34
CA CYS A 99 -10.27 2.74 -11.42
C CYS A 99 -9.23 1.69 -11.00
N PRO A 100 -9.61 0.53 -10.42
CA PRO A 100 -8.63 -0.50 -10.08
C PRO A 100 -8.01 -1.20 -11.31
N GLU A 101 -8.64 -1.15 -12.49
CA GLU A 101 -8.08 -1.71 -13.72
C GLU A 101 -6.75 -1.05 -14.11
N ALA A 102 -6.56 0.23 -13.76
CA ALA A 102 -5.30 0.92 -14.01
C ALA A 102 -4.07 0.25 -13.35
N MET A 103 -4.27 -0.57 -12.31
CA MET A 103 -3.18 -1.37 -11.71
C MET A 103 -2.73 -2.53 -12.62
N PHE A 104 -3.61 -3.02 -13.50
CA PHE A 104 -3.32 -4.07 -14.48
C PHE A 104 -3.04 -3.47 -15.86
N GLN A 105 -3.66 -2.34 -16.20
CA GLN A 105 -3.47 -1.63 -17.46
C GLN A 105 -3.11 -0.14 -17.20
N PRO A 106 -1.86 0.16 -16.81
CA PRO A 106 -1.44 1.53 -16.50
C PRO A 106 -1.58 2.52 -17.67
N SER A 107 -1.61 2.02 -18.90
CA SER A 107 -1.84 2.82 -20.12
C SER A 107 -3.14 3.62 -20.08
N PHE A 108 -4.15 3.20 -19.29
CA PHE A 108 -5.38 3.98 -19.09
C PHE A 108 -5.15 5.32 -18.40
N LEU A 109 -4.03 5.46 -17.68
CA LEU A 109 -3.59 6.71 -17.06
C LEU A 109 -2.52 7.42 -17.90
N GLY A 110 -2.26 6.96 -19.13
CA GLY A 110 -1.16 7.46 -19.96
C GLY A 110 0.22 7.07 -19.44
N MET A 111 0.32 6.04 -18.58
CA MET A 111 1.58 5.57 -18.04
C MET A 111 2.15 4.45 -18.91
N GLU A 112 3.42 4.60 -19.31
CA GLU A 112 4.17 3.58 -20.04
C GLU A 112 4.92 2.66 -19.05
N CYS A 113 4.18 1.94 -18.23
CA CYS A 113 4.74 0.95 -17.31
C CYS A 113 3.94 -0.36 -17.31
N ALA A 114 4.57 -1.42 -16.85
CA ALA A 114 3.96 -2.75 -16.75
C ALA A 114 2.89 -2.79 -15.64
N GLY A 115 1.85 -3.59 -15.87
CA GLY A 115 0.84 -3.85 -14.84
C GLY A 115 1.38 -4.68 -13.67
N LEU A 116 0.59 -4.79 -12.60
CA LEU A 116 0.96 -5.56 -11.40
C LEU A 116 1.30 -7.02 -11.73
N HIS A 117 0.46 -7.66 -12.56
CA HIS A 117 0.61 -9.06 -12.98
C HIS A 117 1.91 -9.29 -13.77
N GLU A 118 2.19 -8.45 -14.76
CA GLU A 118 3.45 -8.49 -15.54
C GLU A 118 4.67 -8.22 -14.66
N THR A 119 4.56 -7.28 -13.73
CA THR A 119 5.64 -6.93 -12.80
C THR A 119 5.97 -8.11 -11.87
N ALA A 120 4.95 -8.79 -11.34
CA ALA A 120 5.12 -9.97 -10.51
C ALA A 120 5.72 -11.14 -11.31
N TYR A 121 5.18 -11.42 -12.49
CA TYR A 121 5.72 -12.44 -13.41
C TYR A 121 7.20 -12.17 -13.73
N THR A 122 7.52 -10.94 -14.14
CA THR A 122 8.89 -10.53 -14.50
C THR A 122 9.83 -10.66 -13.32
N SER A 123 9.37 -10.33 -12.11
CA SER A 123 10.15 -10.50 -10.88
C SER A 123 10.50 -11.96 -10.61
N ILE A 124 9.52 -12.87 -10.73
CA ILE A 124 9.77 -14.32 -10.57
C ILE A 124 10.66 -14.85 -11.70
N MET A 125 10.53 -14.35 -12.92
CA MET A 125 11.38 -14.74 -14.05
C MET A 125 12.83 -14.25 -13.94
N LYS A 126 13.11 -13.26 -13.09
CA LYS A 126 14.49 -12.85 -12.74
C LYS A 126 15.15 -13.76 -11.70
N CYS A 127 14.38 -14.59 -11.00
CA CYS A 127 14.90 -15.57 -10.05
C CYS A 127 15.44 -16.82 -10.74
N ASP A 128 16.30 -17.58 -10.05
CA ASP A 128 16.78 -18.88 -10.53
C ASP A 128 15.63 -19.85 -10.78
N VAL A 129 15.75 -20.67 -11.83
CA VAL A 129 14.68 -21.55 -12.31
C VAL A 129 14.19 -22.51 -11.23
N ASP A 130 15.09 -22.97 -10.37
CA ASP A 130 14.81 -23.98 -9.33
C ASP A 130 13.84 -23.47 -8.25
N ILE A 131 13.80 -22.16 -7.99
CA ILE A 131 12.93 -21.57 -6.96
C ILE A 131 11.61 -21.02 -7.53
N ARG A 132 11.48 -20.88 -8.85
CA ARG A 132 10.29 -20.25 -9.47
C ARG A 132 9.00 -20.98 -9.15
N LYS A 133 9.05 -22.32 -9.11
CA LYS A 133 7.89 -23.16 -8.78
C LYS A 133 7.33 -22.81 -7.39
N ASP A 134 8.21 -22.63 -6.41
CA ASP A 134 7.81 -22.29 -5.05
C ASP A 134 7.33 -20.85 -4.96
N LEU A 135 7.95 -19.92 -5.68
CA LEU A 135 7.48 -18.53 -5.75
C LEU A 135 6.07 -18.42 -6.35
N TYR A 136 5.79 -19.12 -7.45
CA TYR A 136 4.46 -19.14 -8.06
C TYR A 136 3.38 -19.76 -7.17
N ALA A 137 3.76 -20.74 -6.34
CA ALA A 137 2.87 -21.39 -5.39
C ALA A 137 2.62 -20.55 -4.12
N ASN A 138 3.29 -19.40 -3.96
CA ASN A 138 3.27 -18.59 -2.74
C ASN A 138 3.26 -17.07 -3.02
N ILE A 139 2.45 -16.60 -3.97
CA ILE A 139 2.30 -15.16 -4.21
C ILE A 139 1.36 -14.58 -3.16
N VAL A 140 1.87 -13.76 -2.24
CA VAL A 140 1.10 -13.17 -1.14
C VAL A 140 0.74 -11.71 -1.44
N LEU A 141 -0.54 -11.36 -1.33
CA LEU A 141 -1.02 -9.99 -1.46
C LEU A 141 -0.96 -9.27 -0.10
N SER A 142 -0.42 -8.05 -0.11
CA SER A 142 -0.30 -7.18 1.06
C SER A 142 -0.58 -5.73 0.71
N GLY A 143 -1.11 -4.96 1.68
CA GLY A 143 -1.33 -3.53 1.54
C GLY A 143 -2.75 -3.15 1.09
N GLY A 144 -3.11 -1.89 1.33
CA GLY A 144 -4.48 -1.38 1.17
C GLY A 144 -5.04 -1.52 -0.25
N SER A 145 -4.24 -1.25 -1.28
CA SER A 145 -4.67 -1.37 -2.68
C SER A 145 -4.93 -2.82 -3.12
N THR A 146 -4.56 -3.82 -2.32
CA THR A 146 -4.93 -5.22 -2.57
C THR A 146 -6.25 -5.62 -1.92
N MET A 147 -6.98 -4.66 -1.34
CA MET A 147 -8.29 -4.88 -0.72
C MET A 147 -9.46 -4.77 -1.70
N PHE A 148 -9.23 -4.38 -2.97
CA PHE A 148 -10.30 -4.39 -3.97
C PHE A 148 -10.91 -5.79 -4.11
N PRO A 149 -12.26 -5.91 -4.08
CA PRO A 149 -12.92 -7.19 -4.32
C PRO A 149 -12.52 -7.79 -5.68
N GLY A 150 -12.25 -9.09 -5.71
CA GLY A 150 -11.88 -9.81 -6.93
C GLY A 150 -10.43 -9.63 -7.40
N ILE A 151 -9.60 -8.82 -6.70
CA ILE A 151 -8.21 -8.60 -7.13
C ILE A 151 -7.36 -9.88 -7.10
N ALA A 152 -7.60 -10.77 -6.12
CA ALA A 152 -6.90 -12.05 -6.02
C ALA A 152 -7.25 -12.96 -7.21
N ASP A 153 -8.54 -13.05 -7.56
CA ASP A 153 -9.02 -13.83 -8.71
C ASP A 153 -8.49 -13.26 -10.02
N ARG A 154 -8.47 -11.92 -10.16
CA ARG A 154 -7.90 -11.26 -11.32
C ARG A 154 -6.40 -11.56 -11.45
N MET A 155 -5.63 -11.40 -10.38
CA MET A 155 -4.21 -11.71 -10.35
C MET A 155 -3.95 -13.18 -10.68
N GLN A 156 -4.74 -14.10 -10.11
CA GLN A 156 -4.64 -15.53 -10.36
C GLN A 156 -4.83 -15.84 -11.85
N LYS A 157 -5.86 -15.25 -12.48
CA LYS A 157 -6.15 -15.40 -13.90
C LYS A 157 -4.99 -14.88 -14.77
N GLU A 158 -4.51 -13.66 -14.51
CA GLU A 158 -3.46 -13.04 -15.32
C GLU A 158 -2.13 -13.81 -15.23
N ILE A 159 -1.71 -14.19 -14.02
CA ILE A 159 -0.47 -14.96 -13.84
C ILE A 159 -0.59 -16.35 -14.48
N THR A 160 -1.76 -16.99 -14.42
CA THR A 160 -1.99 -18.28 -15.08
C THR A 160 -1.86 -18.17 -16.61
N ILE A 161 -2.24 -17.04 -17.21
CA ILE A 161 -2.08 -16.80 -18.66
C ILE A 161 -0.59 -16.62 -19.03
N LEU A 162 0.18 -15.93 -18.19
CA LEU A 162 1.61 -15.65 -18.43
C LEU A 162 2.54 -16.86 -18.17
N THR A 163 2.06 -17.87 -17.45
CA THR A 163 2.89 -18.98 -16.97
C THR A 163 2.59 -20.29 -17.71
N PRO A 164 3.59 -21.17 -17.87
CA PRO A 164 3.34 -22.50 -18.44
C PRO A 164 2.31 -23.28 -17.59
N SER A 165 1.45 -24.06 -18.24
CA SER A 165 0.39 -24.85 -17.59
C SER A 165 0.89 -25.89 -16.59
N THR A 166 2.17 -26.21 -16.59
CA THR A 166 2.82 -27.10 -15.61
C THR A 166 3.08 -26.44 -14.25
N MET A 167 3.00 -25.11 -14.16
CA MET A 167 3.21 -24.36 -12.92
C MET A 167 1.91 -24.28 -12.12
N LYS A 168 1.99 -24.61 -10.82
CA LYS A 168 0.87 -24.40 -9.90
C LYS A 168 0.93 -22.96 -9.37
N ILE A 169 -0.02 -22.14 -9.80
CA ILE A 169 -0.12 -20.75 -9.36
C ILE A 169 -1.07 -20.67 -8.16
N LYS A 170 -0.67 -19.99 -7.09
CA LYS A 170 -1.52 -19.73 -5.93
C LYS A 170 -1.35 -18.30 -5.45
N ILE A 171 -2.44 -17.53 -5.52
CA ILE A 171 -2.54 -16.21 -4.90
C ILE A 171 -3.09 -16.35 -3.48
N ILE A 172 -2.37 -15.81 -2.50
CA ILE A 172 -2.73 -15.82 -1.09
C ILE A 172 -3.12 -14.40 -0.71
N ALA A 173 -4.37 -14.21 -0.30
CA ALA A 173 -4.90 -12.90 0.09
C ALA A 173 -5.46 -12.96 1.52
N PRO A 174 -4.61 -12.78 2.55
CA PRO A 174 -5.07 -12.80 3.94
C PRO A 174 -6.16 -11.75 4.18
N PRO A 175 -7.20 -12.02 4.99
CA PRO A 175 -8.25 -11.03 5.28
C PRO A 175 -7.71 -9.73 5.89
N GLU A 176 -6.73 -9.85 6.77
CA GLU A 176 -6.03 -8.78 7.50
C GLU A 176 -4.87 -8.15 6.71
N ARG A 177 -4.75 -8.43 5.41
CA ARG A 177 -3.61 -8.02 4.57
C ARG A 177 -3.34 -6.51 4.47
N LYS A 178 -4.32 -5.69 4.86
CA LYS A 178 -4.13 -4.25 5.07
C LYS A 178 -3.07 -3.94 6.13
N TYR A 179 -2.87 -4.83 7.10
CA TYR A 179 -1.98 -4.67 8.25
C TYR A 179 -0.83 -5.67 8.27
N SER A 180 -0.71 -6.59 7.30
CA SER A 180 0.33 -7.64 7.32
C SER A 180 1.75 -7.12 7.50
N VAL A 181 2.10 -5.96 6.92
CA VAL A 181 3.44 -5.36 7.08
C VAL A 181 3.69 -5.01 8.55
N TRP A 182 2.75 -4.29 9.17
CA TRP A 182 2.84 -3.92 10.57
C TRP A 182 2.81 -5.15 11.49
N ILE A 183 1.94 -6.13 11.22
CA ILE A 183 1.86 -7.39 12.00
C ILE A 183 3.20 -8.14 11.93
N GLY A 184 3.80 -8.25 10.75
CA GLY A 184 5.12 -8.86 10.59
C GLY A 184 6.20 -8.14 11.40
N GLY A 185 6.18 -6.80 11.42
CA GLY A 185 7.06 -6.00 12.27
C GLY A 185 6.83 -6.22 13.76
N SER A 186 5.57 -6.31 14.20
CA SER A 186 5.18 -6.60 15.59
C SER A 186 5.68 -7.96 16.06
N ILE A 187 5.50 -9.00 15.23
CA ILE A 187 6.00 -10.35 15.52
C ILE A 187 7.53 -10.38 15.53
N LEU A 188 8.19 -9.77 14.54
CA LEU A 188 9.65 -9.78 14.45
C LEU A 188 10.29 -9.07 15.64
N ALA A 189 9.72 -7.93 16.05
CA ALA A 189 10.22 -7.12 17.16
C ALA A 189 9.95 -7.74 18.55
N SER A 190 9.01 -8.69 18.65
CA SER A 190 8.75 -9.42 19.90
C SER A 190 9.61 -10.67 20.06
N LEU A 191 10.40 -11.04 19.05
CA LEU A 191 11.34 -12.16 19.17
C LEU A 191 12.47 -11.82 20.14
N SER A 192 12.82 -12.75 21.01
CA SER A 192 13.93 -12.60 21.95
C SER A 192 15.27 -12.36 21.26
N THR A 193 15.42 -12.76 20.00
CA THR A 193 16.62 -12.55 19.17
C THR A 193 16.67 -11.19 18.48
N PHE A 194 15.61 -10.37 18.56
CA PHE A 194 15.52 -9.11 17.81
C PHE A 194 16.62 -8.10 18.18
N HIS A 195 17.08 -8.11 19.44
CA HIS A 195 18.17 -7.27 19.92
C HIS A 195 19.50 -7.47 19.15
N GLN A 196 19.67 -8.59 18.43
CA GLN A 196 20.86 -8.84 17.62
C GLN A 196 20.83 -8.11 16.28
N MET A 197 19.64 -7.63 15.86
CA MET A 197 19.40 -7.02 14.55
C MET A 197 19.25 -5.50 14.62
N TRP A 198 18.97 -4.92 15.79
CA TRP A 198 18.79 -3.48 15.90
C TRP A 198 20.11 -2.69 15.79
N ILE A 199 19.96 -1.39 15.59
CA ILE A 199 21.05 -0.42 15.60
C ILE A 199 20.91 0.37 16.88
N THR A 200 21.93 0.31 17.74
CA THR A 200 21.89 1.11 18.98
C THR A 200 22.21 2.56 18.68
N LYS A 201 21.78 3.46 19.58
CA LYS A 201 22.14 4.88 19.49
C LYS A 201 23.65 5.09 19.42
N GLN A 202 24.42 4.35 20.23
CA GLN A 202 25.88 4.44 20.25
C GLN A 202 26.47 4.03 18.89
N GLU A 203 26.03 2.91 18.31
CA GLU A 203 26.50 2.47 16.99
C GLU A 203 26.20 3.52 15.91
N TYR A 204 25.03 4.16 15.98
CA TYR A 204 24.66 5.23 15.05
C TYR A 204 25.50 6.50 15.26
N ASP A 205 25.75 6.90 16.51
CA ASP A 205 26.58 8.08 16.82
C ASP A 205 28.04 7.88 16.35
N GLU A 206 28.56 6.65 16.45
CA GLU A 206 29.94 6.31 16.04
C GLU A 206 30.10 6.15 14.53
N SER A 207 29.14 5.50 13.87
CA SER A 207 29.23 5.13 12.44
C SER A 207 28.42 6.02 11.51
N GLY A 208 27.61 6.92 12.07
CA GLY A 208 26.66 7.75 11.32
C GLY A 208 25.61 6.93 10.56
N PRO A 209 24.94 7.53 9.56
CA PRO A 209 23.87 6.86 8.80
C PRO A 209 24.34 5.63 8.01
N GLY A 210 25.64 5.48 7.75
CA GLY A 210 26.20 4.33 7.02
C GLY A 210 25.97 2.98 7.70
N ILE A 211 25.75 2.96 9.02
CA ILE A 211 25.47 1.74 9.77
C ILE A 211 24.17 1.05 9.31
N VAL A 212 23.19 1.82 8.85
CA VAL A 212 21.91 1.31 8.32
C VAL A 212 22.16 0.42 7.10
N HIS A 213 23.03 0.86 6.18
CA HIS A 213 23.39 0.08 5.00
C HIS A 213 24.19 -1.18 5.32
N ARG A 214 24.90 -1.22 6.46
CA ARG A 214 25.70 -2.38 6.86
C ARG A 214 24.87 -3.45 7.55
N LYS A 215 23.85 -3.06 8.32
CA LYS A 215 23.05 -3.99 9.14
C LYS A 215 21.74 -4.41 8.47
N CYS A 216 21.19 -3.62 7.55
CA CYS A 216 19.85 -3.87 6.98
C CYS A 216 19.84 -4.42 5.54
N PHE A 217 20.98 -4.44 4.83
CA PHE A 217 21.11 -4.89 3.44
C PHE A 217 22.41 -5.66 3.25
#